data_AF-A0A8J6APR0-F1
#
_entry.id   AF-A0A8J6APR0-F1
#
_cell.length_a   1.000
_cell.length_b   1.000
_cell.length_c   1.000
_cell.angle_alpha   90.00
_cell.angle_beta   90.00
_cell.angle_gamma   90.00
#
_symmetry.space_group_name_H-M   'P 1'
#
loop_
_entity.id
_entity.type
_entity.pdbx_description
1 polymer ?
#
loop_
_entity_poly.entity_id
_entity_poly.type
_entity_poly.pdbx_seq_one_letter_code
_entity_poly.pdbx_strand_id
1 'polypeptide(L)'
;MNKLTSIELGRVLTVLQELIDKYKMLHELTDDVFGIDDDEFARTEQPLDVAEIIGADKAQTLIKYVQQRIRYQRILQQLEECRTVSTKTAMLKDVQSQAVEVERTFQHAASEAAAVMVQAPELYRQIMVHRAHGALPTNPPDASMTAFIEILHGLYELMETRMSMSVDEDRERGEHALEMAIREKRATSTLKQLEKELEDKQHLHTKTVDDLDDRCTKLQAQLQDVITTAATLIKNLEAKTAQDEEADAETHAQNMKQLAEDRGKLLDALAEASAANKEKELLLRKKKVRAEANVAAIIAKYDADLLVLDKKLQGLRRKFAKESAEIEVLEEKLKDLAEKKRGEELVAERAALEQKRHYWLTKRASDMFAMKIQRAWRAYKAYKAEMAALRKGKGKKGKKGKKGKKGKK
;
A
#
# COMPACT_ATOMS: atom_id res chain seq x y z
N MET A 1 -10.40 63.32 -77.78
CA MET A 1 -11.87 63.48 -77.72
C MET A 1 -12.17 64.93 -78.09
N ASN A 2 -12.90 65.16 -79.18
CA ASN A 2 -13.29 66.50 -79.59
C ASN A 2 -14.25 67.06 -78.52
N LYS A 3 -13.89 68.18 -77.89
CA LYS A 3 -14.75 68.85 -76.91
C LYS A 3 -15.94 69.42 -77.67
N LEU A 4 -17.15 68.95 -77.38
CA LEU A 4 -18.37 69.58 -77.88
C LEU A 4 -18.37 71.05 -77.41
N THR A 5 -18.65 71.96 -78.33
CA THR A 5 -18.79 73.38 -78.01
C THR A 5 -20.07 73.60 -77.19
N SER A 6 -20.10 74.61 -76.32
CA SER A 6 -21.29 74.94 -75.50
C SER A 6 -22.57 75.09 -76.35
N ILE A 7 -22.43 75.54 -77.60
CA ILE A 7 -23.52 75.66 -78.57
C ILE A 7 -24.04 74.28 -79.01
N GLU A 8 -23.15 73.32 -79.26
CA GLU A 8 -23.54 71.96 -79.65
C GLU A 8 -24.20 71.22 -78.48
N LEU A 9 -23.69 71.37 -77.24
CA LEU A 9 -24.33 70.80 -76.05
C LEU A 9 -25.72 71.41 -75.78
N GLY A 10 -25.89 72.73 -75.97
CA GLY A 10 -27.20 73.38 -75.84
C GLY A 10 -28.22 72.81 -76.84
N ARG A 11 -27.80 72.56 -78.09
CA ARG A 11 -28.64 71.90 -79.10
C ARG A 11 -28.98 70.45 -78.72
N VAL A 12 -28.05 69.72 -78.11
CA VAL A 12 -28.31 68.36 -77.65
C VAL A 12 -29.30 68.36 -76.48
N LEU A 13 -29.19 69.29 -75.52
CA LEU A 13 -30.18 69.41 -74.44
C LEU A 13 -31.59 69.72 -74.97
N THR A 14 -31.72 70.64 -75.93
CA THR A 14 -33.04 70.94 -76.51
C THR A 14 -33.63 69.72 -77.21
N VAL A 15 -32.80 68.96 -77.94
CA VAL A 15 -33.25 67.72 -78.59
C VAL A 15 -33.62 66.65 -77.56
N LEU A 16 -32.85 66.49 -76.48
CA LEU A 16 -33.15 65.54 -75.41
C LEU A 16 -34.45 65.90 -74.69
N GLN A 17 -34.67 67.18 -74.38
CA GLN A 17 -35.91 67.65 -73.76
C GLN A 17 -37.12 67.41 -74.67
N GLU A 18 -37.01 67.77 -75.96
CA GLU A 18 -38.06 67.49 -76.94
C GLU A 18 -38.37 66.00 -77.08
N LEU A 19 -37.34 65.14 -77.02
CA LEU A 19 -37.53 63.69 -77.06
C LEU A 19 -38.23 63.19 -75.80
N ILE A 20 -37.79 63.64 -74.62
CA ILE A 20 -38.43 63.32 -73.34
C ILE A 20 -39.91 63.68 -73.38
N ASP A 21 -40.23 64.89 -73.84
CA ASP A 21 -41.61 65.38 -73.89
C ASP A 21 -42.46 64.60 -74.90
N LYS A 22 -41.92 64.31 -76.09
CA LYS A 22 -42.60 63.47 -77.10
C LYS A 22 -42.84 62.04 -76.58
N TYR A 23 -41.86 61.44 -75.91
CA TYR A 23 -41.99 60.09 -75.36
C TYR A 23 -42.96 60.04 -74.18
N LYS A 24 -42.99 61.06 -73.31
CA LYS A 24 -44.02 61.20 -72.28
C LYS A 24 -45.40 61.29 -72.91
N MET A 25 -45.59 62.14 -73.91
CA MET A 25 -46.89 62.31 -74.59
C MET A 25 -47.38 61.02 -75.25
N LEU A 26 -46.49 60.28 -75.93
CA LEU A 26 -46.82 59.01 -76.54
C LEU A 26 -47.07 57.89 -75.53
N HIS A 27 -46.34 57.87 -74.41
CA HIS A 27 -46.52 56.88 -73.35
C HIS A 27 -47.91 56.99 -72.69
N GLU A 28 -48.43 58.21 -72.54
CA GLU A 28 -49.77 58.44 -71.99
C GLU A 28 -50.91 57.97 -72.93
N LEU A 29 -50.62 57.73 -74.21
CA LEU A 29 -51.58 57.13 -75.14
C LEU A 29 -51.65 55.63 -74.93
N THR A 30 -52.55 55.24 -74.03
CA THR A 30 -52.86 53.85 -73.73
C THR A 30 -54.15 53.42 -74.44
N ASP A 31 -54.30 52.10 -74.63
CA ASP A 31 -55.41 51.48 -75.37
C ASP A 31 -56.77 51.85 -74.74
N ASP A 32 -56.76 52.02 -73.41
CA ASP A 32 -57.88 52.45 -72.57
C ASP A 32 -58.42 53.84 -72.94
N VAL A 33 -57.56 54.75 -73.43
CA VAL A 33 -57.94 56.14 -73.78
C VAL A 33 -58.86 56.18 -74.99
N PHE A 34 -58.75 55.18 -75.88
CA PHE A 34 -59.53 55.10 -77.11
C PHE A 34 -60.60 54.00 -77.08
N GLY A 35 -60.75 53.30 -75.94
CA GLY A 35 -61.70 52.20 -75.79
C GLY A 35 -61.48 51.06 -76.80
N ILE A 36 -60.23 50.79 -77.16
CA ILE A 36 -59.86 49.73 -78.09
C ILE A 36 -59.64 48.45 -77.28
N ASP A 37 -60.73 47.78 -76.92
CA ASP A 37 -60.68 46.46 -76.30
C ASP A 37 -60.65 45.35 -77.37
N ASP A 38 -59.68 44.44 -77.26
CA ASP A 38 -59.64 43.17 -78.02
C ASP A 38 -60.58 42.09 -77.40
N ASP A 39 -61.16 42.34 -76.22
CA ASP A 39 -62.06 41.41 -75.50
C ASP A 39 -63.47 42.00 -75.30
N GLU A 40 -64.49 41.25 -75.72
CA GLU A 40 -65.91 41.64 -75.81
C GLU A 40 -66.63 41.81 -74.45
N PHE A 41 -65.91 42.05 -73.35
CA PHE A 41 -66.48 41.91 -71.99
C PHE A 41 -65.97 42.90 -70.94
N ALA A 42 -66.23 44.21 -71.12
CA ALA A 42 -66.58 45.15 -70.03
C ALA A 42 -66.80 46.58 -70.56
N ARG A 43 -67.97 46.88 -71.13
CA ARG A 43 -68.39 48.28 -71.32
C ARG A 43 -68.85 48.85 -70.00
N THR A 44 -67.95 49.51 -69.28
CA THR A 44 -68.32 50.42 -68.20
C THR A 44 -67.52 51.71 -68.31
N GLU A 45 -68.28 52.78 -68.58
CA GLU A 45 -67.94 54.20 -68.63
C GLU A 45 -67.32 54.73 -69.94
N GLN A 46 -67.78 55.92 -70.33
CA GLN A 46 -67.67 56.46 -71.68
C GLN A 46 -66.20 56.64 -72.09
N PRO A 47 -65.73 56.05 -73.21
CA PRO A 47 -64.42 56.40 -73.75
C PRO A 47 -64.41 57.90 -74.03
N LEU A 48 -63.28 58.55 -73.75
CA LEU A 48 -63.09 59.96 -74.05
C LEU A 48 -63.38 60.16 -75.54
N ASP A 49 -64.33 61.03 -75.92
CA ASP A 49 -64.63 61.28 -77.33
C ASP A 49 -63.51 62.15 -77.92
N VAL A 50 -62.37 61.52 -78.19
CA VAL A 50 -61.17 62.16 -78.74
C VAL A 50 -61.47 62.79 -80.11
N ALA A 51 -62.52 62.32 -80.82
CA ALA A 51 -62.96 62.90 -82.08
C ALA A 51 -63.63 64.27 -81.90
N GLU A 52 -64.30 64.52 -80.76
CA GLU A 52 -64.90 65.81 -80.45
C GLU A 52 -63.85 66.88 -80.09
N ILE A 53 -62.75 66.47 -79.45
CA ILE A 53 -61.73 67.40 -78.93
C ILE A 53 -60.74 67.89 -80.01
N ILE A 54 -60.33 67.00 -80.92
CA ILE A 54 -59.25 67.30 -81.89
C ILE A 54 -59.71 67.18 -83.35
N GLY A 55 -60.95 66.74 -83.57
CA GLY A 55 -61.50 66.42 -84.89
C GLY A 55 -61.26 64.96 -85.28
N ALA A 56 -62.23 64.39 -86.01
CA ALA A 56 -62.27 62.98 -86.39
C ALA A 56 -61.00 62.51 -87.13
N ASP A 57 -60.43 63.34 -88.00
CA ASP A 57 -59.22 62.99 -88.77
C ASP A 57 -57.99 62.79 -87.87
N LYS A 58 -57.83 63.64 -86.84
CA LYS A 58 -56.69 63.56 -85.91
C LYS A 58 -56.87 62.43 -84.90
N ALA A 59 -58.09 62.23 -84.42
CA ALA A 59 -58.44 61.09 -83.57
C ALA A 59 -58.16 59.76 -84.29
N GLN A 60 -58.49 59.66 -85.59
CA GLN A 60 -58.20 58.48 -86.38
C GLN A 60 -56.69 58.19 -86.50
N THR A 61 -55.84 59.22 -86.58
CA THR A 61 -54.38 59.08 -86.59
C THR A 61 -53.86 58.54 -85.24
N LEU A 62 -54.41 59.01 -84.12
CA LEU A 62 -54.04 58.50 -82.79
C LEU A 62 -54.52 57.05 -82.58
N ILE A 63 -55.75 56.73 -83.02
CA ILE A 63 -56.28 55.36 -83.00
C ILE A 63 -55.38 54.43 -83.85
N LYS A 64 -54.95 54.87 -85.03
CA LYS A 64 -54.00 54.12 -85.86
C LYS A 64 -52.69 53.87 -85.13
N TYR A 65 -52.15 54.86 -84.41
CA TYR A 65 -50.93 54.68 -83.62
C TYR A 65 -51.10 53.61 -82.55
N VAL A 66 -52.20 53.65 -81.79
CA VAL A 66 -52.50 52.65 -80.75
C VAL A 66 -52.66 51.26 -81.36
N GLN A 67 -53.37 51.13 -82.48
CA GLN A 67 -53.49 49.85 -83.20
C GLN A 67 -52.12 49.30 -83.68
N GLN A 68 -51.25 50.18 -84.19
CA GLN A 68 -49.90 49.76 -84.59
C GLN A 68 -49.03 49.40 -83.38
N ARG A 69 -49.21 50.05 -82.23
CA ARG A 69 -48.54 49.72 -80.96
C ARG A 69 -48.90 48.30 -80.51
N ILE A 70 -50.20 47.97 -80.47
CA ILE A 70 -50.71 46.64 -80.12
C ILE A 70 -50.13 45.60 -81.09
N ARG A 71 -50.16 45.89 -82.40
CA ARG A 71 -49.59 45.01 -83.43
C ARG A 71 -48.09 44.78 -83.24
N TYR A 72 -47.34 45.83 -82.90
CA TYR A 72 -45.91 45.76 -82.65
C TYR A 72 -45.61 44.92 -81.40
N GLN A 73 -46.32 45.13 -80.30
CA GLN A 73 -46.19 44.32 -79.08
C GLN A 73 -46.49 42.83 -79.34
N ARG A 74 -47.54 42.53 -80.11
CA ARG A 74 -47.88 41.15 -80.50
C ARG A 74 -46.75 40.48 -81.30
N ILE A 75 -46.11 41.22 -82.21
CA ILE A 75 -44.97 40.69 -82.98
C ILE A 75 -43.72 40.52 -82.11
N LEU A 76 -43.48 41.40 -81.15
CA LEU A 76 -42.38 41.24 -80.18
C LEU A 76 -42.57 39.98 -79.33
N GLN A 77 -43.78 39.71 -78.84
CA GLN A 77 -44.09 38.47 -78.13
C GLN A 77 -43.85 37.24 -79.03
N GLN A 78 -44.31 37.29 -80.29
CA GLN A 78 -44.04 36.22 -81.27
C GLN A 78 -42.54 36.03 -81.54
N LEU A 79 -41.74 37.10 -81.54
CA LEU A 79 -40.29 37.03 -81.70
C LEU A 79 -39.60 36.37 -80.49
N GLU A 80 -40.05 36.67 -79.27
CA GLU A 80 -39.54 36.03 -78.05
C GLU A 80 -39.89 34.55 -78.00
N GLU A 81 -41.13 34.19 -78.33
CA GLU A 81 -41.57 32.80 -78.46
C GLU A 81 -40.78 32.05 -79.55
N CYS A 82 -40.52 32.70 -80.69
CA CYS A 82 -39.71 32.10 -81.77
C CYS A 82 -38.21 31.99 -81.41
N ARG A 83 -37.68 32.85 -80.52
CA ARG A 83 -36.28 32.79 -80.07
C ARG A 83 -36.03 31.66 -79.07
N THR A 84 -37.01 31.30 -78.25
CA THR A 84 -36.88 30.21 -77.26
C THR A 84 -36.98 28.82 -77.89
N VAL A 85 -37.55 28.71 -79.10
CA VAL A 85 -37.73 27.44 -79.83
C VAL A 85 -36.62 27.26 -80.88
N SER A 86 -35.60 26.46 -80.55
CA SER A 86 -34.36 26.25 -81.32
C SER A 86 -34.49 25.68 -82.76
N THR A 87 -35.68 25.39 -83.28
CA THR A 87 -35.87 24.61 -84.53
C THR A 87 -36.64 25.31 -85.66
N LYS A 88 -37.00 26.59 -85.55
CA LYS A 88 -37.86 27.28 -86.54
C LYS A 88 -37.16 28.42 -87.31
N THR A 89 -36.10 28.11 -88.05
CA THR A 89 -35.32 29.11 -88.82
C THR A 89 -36.10 29.77 -89.96
N ALA A 90 -37.11 29.12 -90.54
CA ALA A 90 -37.95 29.71 -91.60
C ALA A 90 -39.03 30.67 -91.04
N MET A 91 -39.72 30.27 -89.96
CA MET A 91 -40.71 31.14 -89.30
C MET A 91 -40.05 32.36 -88.64
N LEU A 92 -38.85 32.20 -88.07
CA LEU A 92 -38.12 33.34 -87.49
C LEU A 92 -37.79 34.41 -88.55
N LYS A 93 -37.43 34.01 -89.77
CA LYS A 93 -37.16 34.97 -90.86
C LYS A 93 -38.41 35.72 -91.31
N ASP A 94 -39.55 35.03 -91.38
CA ASP A 94 -40.84 35.63 -91.77
C ASP A 94 -41.33 36.62 -90.70
N VAL A 95 -41.29 36.21 -89.42
CA VAL A 95 -41.62 37.08 -88.28
C VAL A 95 -40.64 38.26 -88.19
N GLN A 96 -39.36 38.07 -88.50
CA GLN A 96 -38.39 39.17 -88.58
C GLN A 96 -38.69 40.15 -89.71
N SER A 97 -39.07 39.68 -90.91
CA SER A 97 -39.48 40.59 -91.99
C SER A 97 -40.76 41.35 -91.65
N GLN A 98 -41.74 40.69 -91.02
CA GLN A 98 -42.96 41.33 -90.54
C GLN A 98 -42.67 42.33 -89.42
N ALA A 99 -41.72 42.04 -88.53
CA ALA A 99 -41.29 42.96 -87.48
C ALA A 99 -40.67 44.22 -88.05
N VAL A 100 -39.82 44.13 -89.08
CA VAL A 100 -39.24 45.32 -89.74
C VAL A 100 -40.30 46.17 -90.43
N GLU A 101 -41.29 45.55 -91.06
CA GLU A 101 -42.39 46.28 -91.71
C GLU A 101 -43.32 46.96 -90.69
N VAL A 102 -43.67 46.25 -89.61
CA VAL A 102 -44.47 46.82 -88.52
C VAL A 102 -43.69 47.88 -87.74
N GLU A 103 -42.39 47.73 -87.57
CA GLU A 103 -41.55 48.75 -86.95
C GLU A 103 -41.51 50.04 -87.77
N ARG A 104 -41.36 49.97 -89.10
CA ARG A 104 -41.38 51.16 -89.98
C ARG A 104 -42.73 51.87 -89.95
N THR A 105 -43.82 51.11 -90.01
CA THR A 105 -45.18 51.66 -89.97
C THR A 105 -45.53 52.19 -88.58
N PHE A 106 -45.08 51.54 -87.51
CA PHE A 106 -45.17 52.02 -86.14
C PHE A 106 -44.37 53.30 -85.92
N GLN A 107 -43.13 53.39 -86.40
CA GLN A 107 -42.31 54.60 -86.32
C GLN A 107 -42.97 55.79 -87.05
N HIS A 108 -43.54 55.55 -88.23
CA HIS A 108 -44.28 56.57 -88.95
C HIS A 108 -45.53 57.02 -88.18
N ALA A 109 -46.33 56.06 -87.71
CA ALA A 109 -47.53 56.35 -86.91
C ALA A 109 -47.19 57.04 -85.57
N ALA A 110 -46.07 56.70 -84.93
CA ALA A 110 -45.58 57.31 -83.71
C ALA A 110 -45.13 58.76 -83.95
N SER A 111 -44.44 59.01 -85.06
CA SER A 111 -44.04 60.36 -85.48
C SER A 111 -45.25 61.25 -85.77
N GLU A 112 -46.24 60.72 -86.50
CA GLU A 112 -47.49 61.43 -86.79
C GLU A 112 -48.33 61.67 -85.53
N ALA A 113 -48.46 60.68 -84.65
CA ALA A 113 -49.16 60.82 -83.37
C ALA A 113 -48.46 61.82 -82.44
N ALA A 114 -47.13 61.81 -82.36
CA ALA A 114 -46.37 62.80 -81.60
C ALA A 114 -46.55 64.21 -82.18
N ALA A 115 -46.57 64.37 -83.50
CA ALA A 115 -46.83 65.66 -84.14
C ALA A 115 -48.25 66.17 -83.84
N VAL A 116 -49.26 65.29 -83.87
CA VAL A 116 -50.64 65.62 -83.49
C VAL A 116 -50.73 66.03 -82.03
N MET A 117 -50.03 65.32 -81.13
CA MET A 117 -49.98 65.63 -79.70
C MET A 117 -49.31 66.97 -79.40
N VAL A 118 -48.21 67.27 -80.06
CA VAL A 118 -47.51 68.56 -79.93
C VAL A 118 -48.38 69.72 -80.43
N GLN A 119 -49.20 69.49 -81.48
CA GLN A 119 -50.12 70.51 -82.00
C GLN A 119 -51.39 70.70 -81.15
N ALA A 120 -51.73 69.74 -80.28
CA ALA A 120 -52.94 69.75 -79.47
C ALA A 120 -52.64 69.48 -77.97
N PRO A 121 -51.93 70.39 -77.28
CA PRO A 121 -51.50 70.19 -75.90
C PRO A 121 -52.67 70.08 -74.90
N GLU A 122 -53.84 70.64 -75.23
CA GLU A 122 -55.04 70.49 -74.40
C GLU A 122 -55.54 69.04 -74.33
N LEU A 123 -55.33 68.23 -75.38
CA LEU A 123 -55.66 66.81 -75.34
C LEU A 123 -54.81 66.10 -74.28
N TYR A 124 -53.49 66.33 -74.31
CA TYR A 124 -52.58 65.74 -73.35
C TYR A 124 -52.94 66.14 -71.91
N ARG A 125 -53.30 67.41 -71.69
CA ARG A 125 -53.76 67.91 -70.40
C ARG A 125 -55.07 67.25 -69.95
N GLN A 126 -56.01 67.05 -70.86
CA GLN A 126 -57.27 66.38 -70.56
C GLN A 126 -57.06 64.89 -70.25
N ILE A 127 -56.25 64.17 -71.03
CA ILE A 127 -55.90 62.77 -70.76
C ILE A 127 -55.28 62.63 -69.36
N MET A 128 -54.35 63.52 -69.01
CA MET A 128 -53.75 63.56 -67.68
C MET A 128 -54.75 63.83 -66.55
N VAL A 129 -55.69 64.76 -66.75
CA VAL A 129 -56.75 65.08 -65.77
C VAL A 129 -57.72 63.91 -65.60
N HIS A 130 -58.14 63.26 -66.69
CA HIS A 130 -59.01 62.08 -66.66
C HIS A 130 -58.33 60.88 -65.98
N ARG A 131 -57.00 60.73 -66.16
CA ARG A 131 -56.21 59.71 -65.47
C ARG A 131 -56.04 60.01 -63.98
N ALA A 132 -55.81 61.27 -63.62
CA ALA A 132 -55.70 61.71 -62.22
C ALA A 132 -57.02 61.61 -61.43
N HIS A 133 -58.17 61.73 -62.11
CA HIS A 133 -59.49 61.56 -61.52
C HIS A 133 -59.97 60.10 -61.46
N GLY A 134 -59.13 59.13 -61.84
CA GLY A 134 -59.40 57.69 -61.68
C GLY A 134 -60.42 57.13 -62.68
N ALA A 135 -60.73 57.84 -63.77
CA ALA A 135 -61.72 57.44 -64.77
C ALA A 135 -61.16 56.49 -65.85
N LEU A 136 -59.83 56.29 -65.89
CA LEU A 136 -59.17 55.35 -66.79
C LEU A 136 -58.48 54.24 -65.97
N PRO A 137 -58.60 52.96 -66.36
CA PRO A 137 -57.82 51.88 -65.78
C PRO A 137 -56.33 52.23 -65.79
N THR A 138 -55.70 52.22 -64.62
CA THR A 138 -54.24 52.35 -64.53
C THR A 138 -53.61 51.01 -64.86
N ASN A 139 -53.59 50.62 -66.13
CA ASN A 139 -52.63 49.62 -66.56
C ASN A 139 -51.24 50.11 -66.13
N PRO A 140 -50.43 49.27 -65.44
CA PRO A 140 -49.14 49.69 -64.93
C PRO A 140 -48.35 50.24 -66.12
N PRO A 141 -47.82 51.48 -66.01
CA PRO A 141 -47.03 52.06 -67.08
C PRO A 141 -45.90 51.09 -67.42
N ASP A 142 -45.65 50.90 -68.71
CA ASP A 142 -44.68 49.92 -69.19
C ASP A 142 -43.33 50.21 -68.52
N ALA A 143 -42.93 49.37 -67.57
CA ALA A 143 -41.83 49.66 -66.63
C ALA A 143 -40.50 49.92 -67.35
N SER A 144 -40.36 49.37 -68.56
CA SER A 144 -39.25 49.59 -69.47
C SER A 144 -39.21 51.03 -70.00
N MET A 145 -40.36 51.59 -70.36
CA MET A 145 -40.48 52.93 -70.94
C MET A 145 -40.32 54.02 -69.88
N THR A 146 -40.84 53.81 -68.67
CA THR A 146 -40.59 54.71 -67.54
C THR A 146 -39.11 54.72 -67.14
N ALA A 147 -38.47 53.55 -67.07
CA ALA A 147 -37.02 53.47 -66.81
C ALA A 147 -36.20 54.17 -67.91
N PHE A 148 -36.61 54.07 -69.18
CA PHE A 148 -35.95 54.77 -70.27
C PHE A 148 -36.11 56.29 -70.18
N ILE A 149 -37.31 56.79 -69.85
CA ILE A 149 -37.56 58.21 -69.62
C ILE A 149 -36.72 58.72 -68.43
N GLU A 150 -36.60 57.95 -67.35
CA GLU A 150 -35.74 58.29 -66.20
C GLU A 150 -34.26 58.34 -66.58
N ILE A 151 -33.78 57.40 -67.40
CA ILE A 151 -32.41 57.42 -67.94
C ILE A 151 -32.17 58.68 -68.79
N LEU A 152 -33.13 59.07 -69.63
CA LEU A 152 -33.03 60.28 -70.43
C LEU A 152 -33.03 61.55 -69.58
N HIS A 153 -33.83 61.62 -68.50
CA HIS A 153 -33.74 62.73 -67.54
C HIS A 153 -32.39 62.74 -66.83
N GLY A 154 -31.90 61.59 -66.37
CA GLY A 154 -30.58 61.50 -65.75
C GLY A 154 -29.46 61.95 -66.69
N LEU A 155 -29.57 61.64 -67.99
CA LEU A 155 -28.64 62.14 -69.01
C LEU A 155 -28.78 63.66 -69.21
N TYR A 156 -30.00 64.19 -69.27
CA TYR A 156 -30.27 65.62 -69.37
C TYR A 156 -29.65 66.37 -68.19
N GLU A 157 -29.93 65.95 -66.96
CA GLU A 157 -29.38 66.55 -65.73
C GLU A 157 -27.85 66.45 -65.69
N LEU A 158 -27.28 65.31 -66.11
CA LEU A 158 -25.83 65.14 -66.19
C LEU A 158 -25.19 66.10 -67.22
N MET A 159 -25.84 66.31 -68.36
CA MET A 159 -25.36 67.23 -69.39
C MET A 159 -25.55 68.69 -68.99
N GLU A 160 -26.65 69.03 -68.31
CA GLU A 160 -26.91 70.35 -67.74
C GLU A 160 -25.90 70.70 -66.66
N THR A 161 -25.69 69.80 -65.69
CA THR A 161 -24.68 69.98 -64.63
C THR A 161 -23.28 70.15 -65.20
N ARG A 162 -22.91 69.35 -66.21
CA ARG A 162 -21.64 69.50 -66.97
C ARG A 162 -21.51 70.87 -67.65
N MET A 163 -22.60 71.46 -68.13
CA MET A 163 -22.58 72.78 -68.77
C MET A 163 -22.59 73.93 -67.78
N SER A 164 -23.18 73.73 -66.60
CA SER A 164 -23.17 74.73 -65.52
C SER A 164 -21.84 74.78 -64.76
N MET A 165 -20.98 73.76 -64.92
CA MET A 165 -19.70 73.67 -64.24
C MET A 165 -18.60 74.47 -64.92
N SER A 166 -17.80 75.17 -64.12
CA SER A 166 -16.55 75.76 -64.58
C SER A 166 -15.48 74.70 -64.85
N VAL A 167 -14.51 75.02 -65.69
CA VAL A 167 -13.35 74.15 -65.95
C VAL A 167 -12.55 73.90 -64.67
N ASP A 168 -12.48 74.89 -63.78
CA ASP A 168 -11.80 74.75 -62.48
C ASP A 168 -12.57 73.82 -61.53
N GLU A 169 -13.90 73.90 -61.50
CA GLU A 169 -14.74 72.99 -60.70
C GLU A 169 -14.67 71.53 -61.21
N ASP A 170 -14.62 71.31 -62.53
CA ASP A 170 -14.44 69.97 -63.12
C ASP A 170 -13.06 69.38 -62.74
N ARG A 171 -12.04 70.24 -62.71
CA ARG A 171 -10.70 69.84 -62.26
C ARG A 171 -10.68 69.48 -60.78
N GLU A 172 -11.26 70.31 -59.91
CA GLU A 172 -11.36 70.05 -58.47
C GLU A 172 -12.14 68.76 -58.16
N ARG A 173 -13.24 68.50 -58.88
CA ARG A 173 -13.97 67.23 -58.74
C ARG A 173 -13.13 66.03 -59.18
N GLY A 174 -12.35 66.17 -60.26
CA GLY A 174 -11.43 65.13 -60.71
C GLY A 174 -10.32 64.84 -59.69
N GLU A 175 -9.71 65.88 -59.13
CA GLU A 175 -8.69 65.75 -58.07
C GLU A 175 -9.28 65.14 -56.79
N HIS A 176 -10.47 65.59 -56.36
CA HIS A 176 -11.19 65.00 -55.23
C HIS A 176 -11.56 63.53 -55.48
N ALA A 177 -12.04 63.18 -56.68
CA ALA A 177 -12.36 61.79 -57.03
C ALA A 177 -11.11 60.89 -56.99
N LEU A 178 -9.95 61.40 -57.44
CA LEU A 178 -8.68 60.70 -57.33
C LEU A 178 -8.25 60.53 -55.86
N GLU A 179 -8.38 61.56 -55.04
CA GLU A 179 -8.11 61.45 -53.60
C GLU A 179 -9.00 60.41 -52.93
N MET A 180 -10.30 60.41 -53.25
CA MET A 180 -11.25 59.42 -52.74
C MET A 180 -10.90 58.01 -53.20
N ALA A 181 -10.53 57.82 -54.47
CA ALA A 181 -10.08 56.53 -54.99
C ALA A 181 -8.79 56.05 -54.31
N ILE A 182 -7.85 56.96 -54.00
CA ILE A 182 -6.63 56.62 -53.24
C ILE A 182 -6.98 56.26 -51.80
N ARG A 183 -7.87 57.00 -51.14
CA ARG A 183 -8.33 56.70 -49.78
C ARG A 183 -9.04 55.36 -49.73
N GLU A 184 -9.93 55.08 -50.68
CA GLU A 184 -10.62 53.81 -50.81
C GLU A 184 -9.64 52.66 -51.06
N LYS A 185 -8.65 52.83 -51.94
CA LYS A 185 -7.61 51.83 -52.17
C LYS A 185 -6.78 51.55 -50.91
N ARG A 186 -6.46 52.59 -50.12
CA ARG A 186 -5.77 52.42 -48.83
C ARG A 186 -6.67 51.71 -47.82
N ALA A 187 -7.93 52.12 -47.70
CA ALA A 187 -8.90 51.52 -46.79
C ALA A 187 -9.16 50.05 -47.11
N THR A 188 -9.31 49.70 -48.39
CA THR A 188 -9.47 48.31 -48.85
C THR A 188 -8.21 47.48 -48.61
N SER A 189 -7.01 48.06 -48.76
CA SER A 189 -5.76 47.38 -48.42
C SER A 189 -5.64 47.12 -46.91
N THR A 190 -6.02 48.09 -46.06
CA THR A 190 -6.01 47.91 -44.60
C THR A 190 -7.07 46.92 -44.14
N LEU A 191 -8.26 46.91 -44.77
CA LEU A 191 -9.30 45.92 -44.51
C LEU A 191 -8.79 44.52 -44.81
N LYS A 192 -8.18 44.30 -45.98
CA LYS A 192 -7.58 43.00 -46.33
C LYS A 192 -6.48 42.55 -45.36
N GLN A 193 -5.67 43.49 -44.84
CA GLN A 193 -4.66 43.18 -43.83
C GLN A 193 -5.32 42.76 -42.50
N LEU A 194 -6.34 43.49 -42.04
CA LEU A 194 -7.06 43.18 -40.82
C LEU A 194 -7.86 41.88 -40.91
N GLU A 195 -8.49 41.61 -42.06
CA GLU A 195 -9.17 40.34 -42.36
C GLU A 195 -8.18 39.18 -42.26
N LYS A 196 -7.00 39.31 -42.87
CA LYS A 196 -5.95 38.30 -42.79
C LYS A 196 -5.43 38.12 -41.35
N GLU A 197 -5.18 39.20 -40.61
CA GLU A 197 -4.78 39.11 -39.21
C GLU A 197 -5.85 38.45 -38.35
N LEU A 198 -7.13 38.72 -38.61
CA LEU A 198 -8.26 38.09 -37.93
C LEU A 198 -8.31 36.58 -38.22
N GLU A 199 -8.17 36.17 -39.49
CA GLU A 199 -8.09 34.76 -39.88
C GLU A 199 -6.90 34.05 -39.22
N ASP A 200 -5.72 34.66 -39.25
CA ASP A 200 -4.51 34.12 -38.63
C ASP A 200 -4.69 33.96 -37.10
N LYS A 201 -5.34 34.93 -36.44
CA LYS A 201 -5.65 34.86 -35.00
C LYS A 201 -6.71 33.82 -34.67
N GLN A 202 -7.77 33.71 -35.49
CA GLN A 202 -8.79 32.68 -35.32
C GLN A 202 -8.20 31.29 -35.48
N HIS A 203 -7.39 31.07 -36.51
CA HIS A 203 -6.73 29.79 -36.77
C HIS A 203 -5.69 29.44 -35.69
N LEU A 204 -4.95 30.42 -35.16
CA LEU A 204 -4.08 30.18 -34.01
C LEU A 204 -4.90 29.82 -32.77
N HIS A 205 -6.01 30.50 -32.53
CA HIS A 205 -6.88 30.23 -31.40
C HIS A 205 -7.48 28.83 -31.48
N THR A 206 -8.03 28.42 -32.63
CA THR A 206 -8.57 27.06 -32.82
C THR A 206 -7.49 26.01 -32.57
N LYS A 207 -6.27 26.19 -33.09
CA LYS A 207 -5.14 25.29 -32.81
C LYS A 207 -4.82 25.18 -31.33
N THR A 208 -4.79 26.31 -30.61
CA THR A 208 -4.53 26.29 -29.17
C THR A 208 -5.64 25.61 -28.38
N VAL A 209 -6.89 25.76 -28.82
CA VAL A 209 -8.04 25.07 -28.22
C VAL A 209 -7.94 23.57 -28.46
N ASP A 210 -7.66 23.15 -29.69
CA ASP A 210 -7.47 21.74 -30.06
C ASP A 210 -6.32 21.11 -29.26
N ASP A 211 -5.17 21.79 -29.12
CA ASP A 211 -4.02 21.32 -28.34
C ASP A 211 -4.36 21.17 -26.83
N LEU A 212 -5.17 22.09 -26.29
CA LEU A 212 -5.62 22.05 -24.90
C LEU A 212 -6.65 20.95 -24.67
N ASP A 213 -7.57 20.72 -25.61
CA ASP A 213 -8.55 19.63 -25.56
C ASP A 213 -7.86 18.27 -25.65
N ASP A 214 -6.87 18.12 -26.53
CA ASP A 214 -6.01 16.93 -26.62
C ASP A 214 -5.26 16.66 -25.31
N ARG A 215 -4.82 17.72 -24.62
CA ARG A 215 -4.16 17.57 -23.32
C ARG A 215 -5.16 17.20 -22.23
N CYS A 216 -6.36 17.78 -22.24
CA CYS A 216 -7.42 17.46 -21.29
C CYS A 216 -7.86 16.00 -21.42
N THR A 217 -8.08 15.52 -22.64
CA THR A 217 -8.46 14.12 -22.90
C THR A 217 -7.37 13.14 -22.47
N LYS A 218 -6.08 13.43 -22.74
CA LYS A 218 -4.94 12.63 -22.25
C LYS A 218 -4.87 12.58 -20.72
N LEU A 219 -5.04 13.72 -20.05
CA LEU A 219 -5.02 13.79 -18.58
C LEU A 219 -6.22 13.05 -17.96
N GLN A 220 -7.40 13.12 -18.58
CA GLN A 220 -8.57 12.36 -18.15
C GLN A 220 -8.35 10.85 -18.29
N ALA A 221 -7.75 10.39 -19.39
CA ALA A 221 -7.40 8.98 -19.59
C ALA A 221 -6.38 8.51 -18.54
N GLN A 222 -5.31 9.28 -18.31
CA GLN A 222 -4.31 8.98 -17.27
C GLN A 222 -4.93 8.93 -15.87
N LEU A 223 -5.85 9.84 -15.56
CA LEU A 223 -6.55 9.84 -14.27
C LEU A 223 -7.40 8.57 -14.10
N GLN A 224 -8.13 8.14 -15.14
CA GLN A 224 -8.91 6.90 -15.10
C GLN A 224 -8.01 5.66 -14.97
N ASP A 225 -6.87 5.62 -15.65
CA ASP A 225 -5.89 4.55 -15.49
C ASP A 225 -5.35 4.50 -14.06
N VAL A 226 -5.04 5.65 -13.44
CA VAL A 226 -4.60 5.70 -12.04
C VAL A 226 -5.71 5.24 -11.09
N ILE A 227 -6.96 5.64 -11.31
CA ILE A 227 -8.10 5.22 -10.47
C ILE A 227 -8.31 3.70 -10.56
N THR A 228 -8.30 3.14 -11.77
CA THR A 228 -8.53 1.69 -11.99
C THR A 228 -7.36 0.85 -11.47
N THR A 229 -6.11 1.27 -11.68
CA THR A 229 -4.92 0.61 -11.13
C THR A 229 -4.89 0.68 -9.61
N ALA A 230 -5.20 1.83 -9.01
CA ALA A 230 -5.30 1.95 -7.55
C ALA A 230 -6.41 1.05 -6.97
N ALA A 231 -7.59 1.03 -7.58
CA ALA A 231 -8.70 0.19 -7.13
C ALA A 231 -8.37 -1.32 -7.20
N THR A 232 -7.70 -1.75 -8.27
CA THR A 232 -7.26 -3.15 -8.41
C THR A 232 -6.16 -3.50 -7.42
N LEU A 233 -5.21 -2.60 -7.17
CA LEU A 233 -4.16 -2.78 -6.15
C LEU A 233 -4.75 -2.89 -4.74
N ILE A 234 -5.67 -2.01 -4.36
CA ILE A 234 -6.35 -2.05 -3.06
C ILE A 234 -7.06 -3.39 -2.89
N LYS A 235 -7.87 -3.80 -3.87
CA LYS A 235 -8.59 -5.08 -3.83
C LYS A 235 -7.64 -6.28 -3.70
N ASN A 236 -6.51 -6.26 -4.40
CA ASN A 236 -5.52 -7.33 -4.31
C ASN A 236 -4.80 -7.34 -2.96
N LEU A 237 -4.51 -6.18 -2.39
CA LEU A 237 -3.91 -6.06 -1.06
C LEU A 237 -4.88 -6.54 0.03
N GLU A 238 -6.16 -6.17 -0.04
CA GLU A 238 -7.20 -6.66 0.88
C GLU A 238 -7.35 -8.18 0.80
N ALA A 239 -7.41 -8.74 -0.41
CA ALA A 239 -7.49 -10.19 -0.58
C ALA A 239 -6.26 -10.92 -0.04
N LYS A 240 -5.06 -10.38 -0.29
CA LYS A 240 -3.80 -10.97 0.18
C LYS A 240 -3.65 -10.86 1.69
N THR A 241 -3.97 -9.70 2.27
CA THR A 241 -3.92 -9.50 3.73
C THR A 241 -4.90 -10.41 4.45
N ALA A 242 -6.13 -10.57 3.95
CA ALA A 242 -7.09 -11.53 4.50
C ALA A 242 -6.59 -12.98 4.42
N GLN A 243 -5.96 -13.37 3.30
CA GLN A 243 -5.37 -14.69 3.14
C GLN A 243 -4.20 -14.93 4.10
N ASP A 244 -3.31 -13.94 4.24
CA ASP A 244 -2.16 -14.01 5.13
C ASP A 244 -2.62 -14.07 6.61
N GLU A 245 -3.64 -13.28 7.00
CA GLU A 245 -4.25 -13.33 8.32
C GLU A 245 -4.89 -14.69 8.64
N GLU A 246 -5.59 -15.30 7.69
CA GLU A 246 -6.17 -16.64 7.85
C GLU A 246 -5.07 -17.70 8.02
N ALA A 247 -4.04 -17.67 7.17
CA ALA A 247 -2.91 -18.59 7.25
C ALA A 247 -2.12 -18.45 8.57
N ASP A 248 -1.91 -17.23 9.04
CA ASP A 248 -1.25 -16.95 10.32
C ASP A 248 -2.11 -17.42 11.50
N ALA A 249 -3.43 -17.20 11.45
CA ALA A 249 -4.36 -17.66 12.47
C ALA A 249 -4.38 -19.20 12.56
N GLU A 250 -4.39 -19.90 11.41
CA GLU A 250 -4.30 -21.36 11.36
C GLU A 250 -2.97 -21.88 11.92
N THR A 251 -1.85 -21.28 11.49
CA THR A 251 -0.51 -21.64 11.96
C THR A 251 -0.38 -21.43 13.48
N HIS A 252 -0.87 -20.29 13.98
CA HIS A 252 -0.89 -20.00 15.41
C HIS A 252 -1.76 -20.99 16.18
N ALA A 253 -2.94 -21.34 15.66
CA ALA A 253 -3.82 -22.33 16.28
C ALA A 253 -3.18 -23.73 16.34
N GLN A 254 -2.45 -24.14 15.30
CA GLN A 254 -1.71 -25.39 15.28
C GLN A 254 -0.57 -25.38 16.32
N ASN A 255 0.21 -24.30 16.38
CA ASN A 255 1.29 -24.14 17.36
C ASN A 255 0.76 -24.16 18.79
N MET A 256 -0.37 -23.49 19.05
CA MET A 256 -1.02 -23.51 20.36
C MET A 256 -1.48 -24.91 20.77
N LYS A 257 -2.02 -25.70 19.84
CA LYS A 257 -2.39 -27.09 20.09
C LYS A 257 -1.15 -27.94 20.44
N GLN A 258 -0.08 -27.83 19.65
CA GLN A 258 1.17 -28.55 19.90
C GLN A 258 1.78 -28.20 21.27
N LEU A 259 1.86 -26.91 21.60
CA LEU A 259 2.37 -26.47 22.90
C LEU A 259 1.49 -26.94 24.06
N ALA A 260 0.17 -26.99 23.89
CA ALA A 260 -0.74 -27.53 24.89
C ALA A 260 -0.55 -29.03 25.11
N GLU A 261 -0.37 -29.81 24.04
CA GLU A 261 -0.08 -31.24 24.11
C GLU A 261 1.27 -31.51 24.79
N ASP A 262 2.32 -30.77 24.43
CA ASP A 262 3.65 -30.93 25.03
C ASP A 262 3.66 -30.51 26.50
N ARG A 263 2.94 -29.44 26.84
CA ARG A 263 2.70 -29.09 28.25
C ARG A 263 2.02 -30.22 29.01
N GLY A 264 1.02 -30.88 28.41
CA GLY A 264 0.36 -32.05 28.99
C GLY A 264 1.35 -33.18 29.26
N LYS A 265 2.12 -33.59 28.25
CA LYS A 265 3.14 -34.64 28.37
C LYS A 265 4.17 -34.33 29.46
N LEU A 266 4.63 -33.08 29.55
CA LEU A 266 5.61 -32.66 30.56
C LEU A 266 5.02 -32.69 31.97
N LEU A 267 3.76 -32.32 32.15
CA LEU A 267 3.07 -32.43 33.44
C LEU A 267 2.91 -33.89 33.88
N ASP A 268 2.55 -34.78 32.95
CA ASP A 268 2.41 -36.21 33.22
C ASP A 268 3.78 -36.82 33.59
N ALA A 269 4.83 -36.51 32.83
CA ALA A 269 6.20 -36.97 33.11
C ALA A 269 6.70 -36.45 34.46
N LEU A 270 6.39 -35.20 34.82
CA LEU A 270 6.73 -34.64 36.13
C LEU A 270 5.99 -35.35 37.26
N ALA A 271 4.70 -35.66 37.07
CA ALA A 271 3.89 -36.39 38.05
C ALA A 271 4.43 -37.82 38.26
N GLU A 272 4.78 -38.52 37.19
CA GLU A 272 5.38 -39.85 37.24
C GLU A 272 6.74 -39.82 37.95
N ALA A 273 7.63 -38.90 37.58
CA ALA A 273 8.94 -38.75 38.21
C ALA A 273 8.81 -38.41 39.71
N SER A 274 7.85 -37.56 40.08
CA SER A 274 7.56 -37.23 41.47
C SER A 274 7.07 -38.45 42.26
N ALA A 275 6.16 -39.24 41.68
CA ALA A 275 5.65 -40.48 42.29
C ALA A 275 6.78 -41.51 42.48
N ALA A 276 7.59 -41.74 41.45
CA ALA A 276 8.74 -42.65 41.51
C ALA A 276 9.77 -42.20 42.55
N ASN A 277 10.03 -40.88 42.67
CA ASN A 277 10.94 -40.37 43.68
C ASN A 277 10.38 -40.55 45.11
N LYS A 278 9.09 -40.27 45.33
CA LYS A 278 8.43 -40.51 46.62
C LYS A 278 8.50 -41.98 47.03
N GLU A 279 8.29 -42.90 46.10
CA GLU A 279 8.40 -44.34 46.37
C GLU A 279 9.84 -44.73 46.74
N LYS A 280 10.84 -44.27 45.96
CA LYS A 280 12.26 -44.49 46.27
C LYS A 280 12.62 -43.93 47.65
N GLU A 281 12.16 -42.74 47.98
CA GLU A 281 12.39 -42.12 49.29
C GLU A 281 11.78 -42.95 50.42
N LEU A 282 10.52 -43.40 50.27
CA LEU A 282 9.87 -44.26 51.26
C LEU A 282 10.61 -45.59 51.46
N LEU A 283 11.10 -46.20 50.37
CA LEU A 283 11.91 -47.42 50.44
C LEU A 283 13.23 -47.18 51.18
N LEU A 284 13.93 -46.07 50.90
CA LEU A 284 15.16 -45.70 51.59
C LEU A 284 14.91 -45.41 53.08
N ARG A 285 13.84 -44.69 53.42
CA ARG A 285 13.42 -44.45 54.82
C ARG A 285 13.16 -45.78 55.54
N LYS A 286 12.43 -46.72 54.93
CA LYS A 286 12.20 -48.06 55.49
C LYS A 286 13.51 -48.84 55.70
N LYS A 287 14.42 -48.80 54.71
CA LYS A 287 15.75 -49.44 54.83
C LYS A 287 16.58 -48.82 55.95
N LYS A 288 16.59 -47.49 56.06
CA LYS A 288 17.26 -46.75 57.15
C LYS A 288 16.75 -47.18 58.52
N VAL A 289 15.42 -47.16 58.74
CA VAL A 289 14.81 -47.57 60.01
C VAL A 289 15.14 -49.02 60.35
N ARG A 290 15.12 -49.94 59.38
CA ARG A 290 15.52 -51.34 59.60
C ARG A 290 17.00 -51.47 59.98
N ALA A 291 17.88 -50.73 59.30
CA ALA A 291 19.31 -50.74 59.63
C ALA A 291 19.57 -50.17 61.03
N GLU A 292 18.93 -49.05 61.39
CA GLU A 292 18.99 -48.46 62.73
C GLU A 292 18.48 -49.42 63.80
N ALA A 293 17.35 -50.10 63.56
CA ALA A 293 16.82 -51.12 64.47
C ALA A 293 17.77 -52.31 64.64
N ASN A 294 18.40 -52.79 63.55
CA ASN A 294 19.39 -53.85 63.61
C ASN A 294 20.63 -53.43 64.42
N VAL A 295 21.14 -52.22 64.20
CA VAL A 295 22.27 -51.67 64.96
C VAL A 295 21.91 -51.56 66.44
N ALA A 296 20.73 -51.02 66.76
CA ALA A 296 20.24 -50.93 68.14
C ALA A 296 20.12 -52.31 68.81
N ALA A 297 19.64 -53.33 68.08
CA ALA A 297 19.57 -54.70 68.58
C ALA A 297 20.96 -55.31 68.82
N ILE A 298 21.93 -55.04 67.94
CA ILE A 298 23.32 -55.49 68.12
C ILE A 298 23.95 -54.83 69.34
N ILE A 299 23.77 -53.52 69.51
CA ILE A 299 24.25 -52.78 70.68
C ILE A 299 23.64 -53.35 71.96
N ALA A 300 22.31 -53.52 72.00
CA ALA A 300 21.63 -54.08 73.17
C ALA A 300 22.12 -55.48 73.53
N LYS A 301 22.40 -56.34 72.53
CA LYS A 301 23.00 -57.66 72.76
C LYS A 301 24.42 -57.56 73.30
N TYR A 302 25.25 -56.69 72.71
CA TYR A 302 26.62 -56.47 73.16
C TYR A 302 26.67 -55.95 74.60
N ASP A 303 25.80 -55.00 74.96
CA ASP A 303 25.67 -54.47 76.32
C ASP A 303 25.22 -55.56 77.30
N ALA A 304 24.28 -56.42 76.92
CA ALA A 304 23.85 -57.56 77.73
C ALA A 304 24.98 -58.58 77.94
N ASP A 305 25.74 -58.92 76.88
CA ASP A 305 26.88 -59.83 76.95
C ASP A 305 28.00 -59.25 77.82
N LEU A 306 28.28 -57.94 77.72
CA LEU A 306 29.22 -57.22 78.59
C LEU A 306 28.79 -57.25 80.05
N LEU A 307 27.50 -57.03 80.35
CA LEU A 307 26.98 -57.13 81.72
C LEU A 307 27.12 -58.55 82.30
N VAL A 308 26.89 -59.58 81.48
CA VAL A 308 27.11 -60.98 81.89
C VAL A 308 28.59 -61.24 82.14
N LEU A 309 29.47 -60.75 81.27
CA LEU A 309 30.92 -60.90 81.42
C LEU A 309 31.44 -60.18 82.67
N ASP A 310 30.97 -58.96 82.94
CA ASP A 310 31.32 -58.20 84.14
C ASP A 310 30.87 -58.92 85.40
N LYS A 311 29.63 -59.43 85.45
CA LYS A 311 29.15 -60.27 86.57
C LYS A 311 30.03 -61.51 86.79
N LYS A 312 30.44 -62.20 85.72
CA LYS A 312 31.36 -63.36 85.81
C LYS A 312 32.72 -62.94 86.35
N LEU A 313 33.27 -61.84 85.85
CA LEU A 313 34.57 -61.31 86.27
C LEU A 313 34.55 -60.88 87.74
N GLN A 314 33.50 -60.17 88.18
CA GLN A 314 33.28 -59.85 89.60
C GLN A 314 33.16 -61.12 90.45
N GLY A 315 32.44 -62.13 89.97
CA GLY A 315 32.34 -63.44 90.64
C GLY A 315 33.69 -64.14 90.80
N LEU A 316 34.51 -64.18 89.74
CA LEU A 316 35.87 -64.72 89.76
C LEU A 316 36.78 -63.92 90.71
N ARG A 317 36.72 -62.58 90.67
CA ARG A 317 37.46 -61.72 91.61
C ARG A 317 37.10 -62.01 93.06
N ARG A 318 35.81 -62.23 93.36
CA ARG A 318 35.36 -62.63 94.71
C ARG A 318 35.88 -64.00 95.12
N LYS A 319 35.90 -64.98 94.21
CA LYS A 319 36.47 -66.32 94.48
C LYS A 319 37.97 -66.24 94.72
N PHE A 320 38.70 -65.56 93.83
CA PHE A 320 40.13 -65.33 93.96
C PHE A 320 40.46 -64.65 95.29
N ALA A 321 39.73 -63.59 95.67
CA ALA A 321 39.94 -62.93 96.97
C ALA A 321 39.70 -63.85 98.17
N LYS A 322 38.72 -64.76 98.11
CA LYS A 322 38.48 -65.76 99.14
C LYS A 322 39.61 -66.80 99.20
N GLU A 323 39.99 -67.35 98.05
CA GLU A 323 41.08 -68.32 97.96
C GLU A 323 42.41 -67.72 98.42
N SER A 324 42.71 -66.46 98.06
CA SER A 324 43.88 -65.74 98.56
C SER A 324 43.84 -65.58 100.08
N ALA A 325 42.70 -65.19 100.66
CA ALA A 325 42.56 -65.09 102.11
C ALA A 325 42.68 -66.46 102.81
N GLU A 326 42.15 -67.54 102.22
CA GLU A 326 42.31 -68.91 102.74
C GLU A 326 43.77 -69.38 102.68
N ILE A 327 44.48 -69.05 101.60
CA ILE A 327 45.92 -69.31 101.47
C ILE A 327 46.70 -68.54 102.54
N GLU A 328 46.42 -67.25 102.75
CA GLU A 328 47.06 -66.45 103.82
C GLU A 328 46.86 -67.10 105.20
N VAL A 329 45.64 -67.55 105.52
CA VAL A 329 45.34 -68.26 106.78
C VAL A 329 46.09 -69.59 106.89
N LEU A 330 46.21 -70.34 105.79
CA LEU A 330 46.96 -71.59 105.77
C LEU A 330 48.47 -71.36 105.91
N GLU A 331 49.01 -70.33 105.26
CA GLU A 331 50.39 -69.91 105.41
C GLU A 331 50.70 -69.47 106.85
N GLU A 332 49.81 -68.73 107.50
CA GLU A 332 49.90 -68.41 108.93
C GLU A 332 49.89 -69.68 109.79
N LYS A 333 48.96 -70.61 109.57
CA LYS A 333 48.93 -71.89 110.30
C LYS A 333 50.19 -72.72 110.07
N LEU A 334 50.75 -72.73 108.87
CA LEU A 334 52.01 -73.42 108.58
C LEU A 334 53.20 -72.75 109.27
N LYS A 335 53.23 -71.42 109.34
CA LYS A 335 54.21 -70.67 110.15
C LYS A 335 54.08 -71.03 111.62
N ASP A 336 52.87 -71.02 112.19
CA ASP A 336 52.61 -71.41 113.58
C ASP A 336 53.03 -72.86 113.87
N LEU A 337 52.73 -73.80 112.96
CA LEU A 337 53.15 -75.19 113.10
C LEU A 337 54.66 -75.37 112.98
N ALA A 338 55.31 -74.62 112.08
CA ALA A 338 56.77 -74.61 111.97
C ALA A 338 57.42 -74.05 113.25
N GLU A 339 56.86 -73.00 113.85
CA GLU A 339 57.29 -72.47 115.13
C GLU A 339 57.09 -73.46 116.28
N LYS A 340 55.94 -74.13 116.35
CA LYS A 340 55.68 -75.19 117.33
C LYS A 340 56.64 -76.37 117.20
N LYS A 341 56.84 -76.90 115.99
CA LYS A 341 57.82 -77.97 115.74
C LYS A 341 59.23 -77.53 116.12
N ARG A 342 59.64 -76.31 115.80
CA ARG A 342 60.93 -75.76 116.20
C ARG A 342 61.05 -75.64 117.73
N GLY A 343 59.96 -75.29 118.41
CA GLY A 343 59.87 -75.30 119.87
C GLY A 343 60.00 -76.71 120.47
N GLU A 344 59.30 -77.69 119.91
CA GLU A 344 59.37 -79.11 120.31
C GLU A 344 60.77 -79.70 120.09
N GLU A 345 61.41 -79.40 118.96
CA GLU A 345 62.79 -79.80 118.66
C GLU A 345 63.77 -79.23 119.70
N LEU A 346 63.62 -77.96 120.09
CA LEU A 346 64.43 -77.34 121.15
C LEU A 346 64.20 -77.98 122.53
N VAL A 347 62.98 -78.40 122.85
CA VAL A 347 62.66 -79.12 124.09
C VAL A 347 63.24 -80.54 124.07
N ALA A 348 63.10 -81.25 122.94
CA ALA A 348 63.67 -82.57 122.76
C ALA A 348 65.21 -82.54 122.80
N GLU A 349 65.85 -81.51 122.24
CA GLU A 349 67.29 -81.30 122.33
C GLU A 349 67.73 -81.05 123.78
N ARG A 350 66.99 -80.22 124.53
CA ARG A 350 67.22 -80.03 125.98
C ARG A 350 67.08 -81.33 126.78
N ALA A 351 66.03 -82.12 126.51
CA ALA A 351 65.81 -83.41 127.17
C ALA A 351 66.91 -84.44 126.83
N ALA A 352 67.37 -84.48 125.58
CA ALA A 352 68.47 -85.35 125.16
C ALA A 352 69.80 -84.94 125.81
N LEU A 353 70.04 -83.63 126.00
CA LEU A 353 71.18 -83.11 126.76
C LEU A 353 71.12 -83.52 128.24
N GLU A 354 69.95 -83.44 128.88
CA GLU A 354 69.76 -83.91 130.26
C GLU A 354 69.93 -85.42 130.41
N GLN A 355 69.38 -86.23 129.50
CA GLN A 355 69.58 -87.68 129.50
C GLN A 355 71.05 -88.05 129.32
N LYS A 356 71.77 -87.39 128.41
CA LYS A 356 73.23 -87.58 128.27
C LYS A 356 73.95 -87.22 129.57
N ARG A 357 73.59 -86.11 130.23
CA ARG A 357 74.17 -85.72 131.52
C ARG A 357 73.92 -86.79 132.60
N HIS A 358 72.70 -87.33 132.67
CA HIS A 358 72.32 -88.36 133.63
C HIS A 358 73.05 -89.69 133.38
N TYR A 359 73.20 -90.09 132.11
CA TYR A 359 73.95 -91.29 131.71
C TYR A 359 75.43 -91.21 132.09
N TRP A 360 76.08 -90.05 131.90
CA TRP A 360 77.48 -89.89 132.30
C TRP A 360 77.68 -89.93 133.82
N LEU A 361 76.70 -89.45 134.59
CA LEU A 361 76.71 -89.52 136.06
C LEU A 361 76.59 -90.98 136.55
N THR A 362 75.65 -91.75 136.01
CA THR A 362 75.46 -93.16 136.39
C THR A 362 76.60 -94.05 135.92
N LYS A 363 77.13 -93.83 134.71
CA LYS A 363 78.31 -94.53 134.22
C LYS A 363 79.53 -94.27 135.10
N ARG A 364 79.75 -93.02 135.54
CA ARG A 364 80.83 -92.69 136.48
C ARG A 364 80.68 -93.40 137.84
N ALA A 365 79.45 -93.56 138.32
CA ALA A 365 79.18 -94.34 139.53
C ALA A 365 79.45 -95.85 139.32
N SER A 366 79.02 -96.42 138.19
CA SER A 366 79.29 -97.82 137.83
C SER A 366 80.79 -98.10 137.68
N ASP A 367 81.54 -97.21 137.03
CA ASP A 367 83.00 -97.35 136.87
C ASP A 367 83.72 -97.30 138.23
N MET A 368 83.24 -96.49 139.18
CA MET A 368 83.74 -96.47 140.55
C MET A 368 83.51 -97.80 141.28
N PHE A 369 82.33 -98.43 141.12
CA PHE A 369 82.05 -99.75 141.68
C PHE A 369 82.89 -100.85 141.01
N ALA A 370 83.03 -100.82 139.69
CA ALA A 370 83.88 -101.74 138.94
C ALA A 370 85.35 -101.65 139.38
N MET A 371 85.87 -100.44 139.63
CA MET A 371 87.22 -100.25 140.19
C MET A 371 87.37 -100.86 141.58
N LYS A 372 86.36 -100.76 142.46
CA LYS A 372 86.38 -101.40 143.79
C LYS A 372 86.41 -102.92 143.70
N ILE A 373 85.60 -103.51 142.80
CA ILE A 373 85.58 -104.97 142.56
C ILE A 373 86.91 -105.45 141.97
N GLN A 374 87.47 -104.74 140.98
CA GLN A 374 88.78 -105.09 140.41
C GLN A 374 89.90 -104.98 141.44
N ARG A 375 89.82 -104.03 142.38
CA ARG A 375 90.78 -103.91 143.49
C ARG A 375 90.68 -105.09 144.44
N ALA A 376 89.47 -105.50 144.82
CA ALA A 376 89.22 -106.68 145.66
C ALA A 376 89.68 -107.98 144.97
N TRP A 377 89.42 -108.13 143.67
CA TRP A 377 89.85 -109.29 142.88
C TRP A 377 91.37 -109.38 142.73
N ARG A 378 92.06 -108.25 142.54
CA ARG A 378 93.53 -108.22 142.52
C ARG A 378 94.14 -108.57 143.88
N ALA A 379 93.51 -108.14 144.99
CA ALA A 379 93.92 -108.53 146.34
C ALA A 379 93.71 -110.03 146.59
N TYR A 380 92.58 -110.60 146.17
CA TYR A 380 92.31 -112.03 146.25
C TYR A 380 93.28 -112.87 145.39
N LYS A 381 93.60 -112.40 144.19
CA LYS A 381 94.56 -113.06 143.29
C LYS A 381 96.00 -113.02 143.85
N ALA A 382 96.38 -111.95 144.54
CA ALA A 382 97.66 -111.86 145.25
C ALA A 382 97.72 -112.85 146.44
N TYR A 383 96.67 -112.91 147.26
CA TYR A 383 96.56 -113.86 148.38
C TYR A 383 96.61 -115.34 147.90
N LYS A 384 95.93 -115.64 146.79
CA LYS A 384 95.93 -116.99 146.18
C LYS A 384 97.28 -117.34 145.53
N ALA A 385 98.00 -116.35 145.00
CA ALA A 385 99.35 -116.54 144.45
C ALA A 385 100.41 -116.74 145.56
N GLU A 386 100.22 -116.16 146.74
CA GLU A 386 101.12 -116.32 147.90
C GLU A 386 100.97 -117.70 148.55
N MET A 387 99.74 -118.24 148.64
CA MET A 387 99.49 -119.62 149.10
C MET A 387 99.92 -120.70 148.09
N ALA A 388 99.92 -120.40 146.79
CA ALA A 388 100.42 -121.30 145.75
C ALA A 388 101.97 -121.27 145.63
N ALA A 389 102.62 -120.17 146.02
CA ALA A 389 104.08 -120.01 145.96
C ALA A 389 104.86 -120.80 147.03
N LEU A 390 104.21 -121.34 148.06
CA LEU A 390 104.81 -122.27 149.04
C LEU A 390 104.87 -123.74 148.54
N ARG A 391 104.25 -124.07 147.40
CA ARG A 391 104.28 -125.42 146.81
C ARG A 391 104.84 -125.40 145.38
N LYS A 392 106.18 -125.37 145.25
CA LYS A 392 106.98 -125.71 144.04
C LYS A 392 106.66 -124.84 142.79
N GLY A 393 107.56 -124.12 142.13
CA GLY A 393 109.01 -124.05 142.07
C GLY A 393 109.40 -123.59 140.65
N LYS A 394 110.27 -122.57 140.55
CA LYS A 394 111.12 -122.18 139.39
C LYS A 394 110.49 -121.90 138.01
N GLY A 395 110.67 -120.65 137.52
CA GLY A 395 111.18 -120.44 136.15
C GLY A 395 110.59 -119.33 135.28
N LYS A 396 111.33 -118.20 135.18
CA LYS A 396 111.63 -117.34 134.00
C LYS A 396 110.49 -116.76 133.11
N LYS A 397 110.62 -115.64 132.40
CA LYS A 397 111.44 -114.39 132.37
C LYS A 397 111.06 -113.66 131.06
N GLY A 398 110.74 -112.36 131.11
CA GLY A 398 110.83 -111.42 129.98
C GLY A 398 109.61 -111.31 129.04
N LYS A 399 109.35 -110.21 128.33
CA LYS A 399 110.07 -108.93 128.16
C LYS A 399 109.14 -107.98 127.35
N LYS A 400 108.88 -106.76 127.88
CA LYS A 400 109.05 -105.40 127.25
C LYS A 400 108.31 -105.15 125.90
N GLY A 401 107.65 -104.03 125.59
CA GLY A 401 107.55 -102.70 126.19
C GLY A 401 107.35 -101.61 125.11
N LYS A 402 106.31 -100.79 125.26
CA LYS A 402 106.32 -99.31 125.24
C LYS A 402 106.72 -98.52 123.96
N LYS A 403 105.73 -97.86 123.33
CA LYS A 403 105.72 -96.52 122.67
C LYS A 403 104.24 -96.24 122.30
N GLY A 404 103.66 -95.04 122.27
CA GLY A 404 104.15 -93.68 122.38
C GLY A 404 102.98 -92.74 122.79
N LYS A 405 103.27 -91.45 122.89
CA LYS A 405 102.52 -90.42 123.62
C LYS A 405 102.24 -89.22 122.70
N LYS A 406 101.20 -88.45 123.06
CA LYS A 406 100.82 -87.07 122.64
C LYS A 406 100.00 -87.00 121.34
N GLY A 407 98.95 -86.18 121.22
CA GLY A 407 98.32 -85.22 122.13
C GLY A 407 97.51 -84.16 121.33
N LYS A 408 96.39 -83.71 121.90
CA LYS A 408 95.69 -82.40 121.76
C LYS A 408 95.71 -81.66 120.41
N LYS A 409 94.52 -81.39 119.86
CA LYS A 409 93.75 -80.18 120.20
C LYS A 409 92.25 -80.46 120.08
#